data_AF-A0A7R9QQL7-F1
#
_entry.id   AF-A0A7R9QQL7-F1
#
_cell.length_a   1.000
_cell.length_b   1.000
_cell.length_c   1.000
_cell.angle_alpha   90.00
_cell.angle_beta   90.00
_cell.angle_gamma   90.00
#
_symmetry.space_group_name_H-M   'P 1'
#
loop_
_entity.id
_entity.type
_entity.pdbx_description
1 polymer ?
#
loop_
_entity_poly.entity_id
_entity_poly.type
_entity_poly.pdbx_seq_one_letter_code
_entity_poly.pdbx_strand_id
1 'polypeptide(L)' 'MLEEIESAVTFLTRLIAKSNESSDVITRETIDSFSRKLCQLLEEKFRNHWFPEKPMKGQAFRCIRFNENSRR' A
#
# COMPACT_ATOMS: atom_id res chain seq x y z
N MET A 1 4.77 7.78 10.58
CA MET A 1 4.23 7.73 9.19
C MET A 1 4.99 6.73 8.33
N LEU A 2 6.32 6.84 8.21
CA LEU A 2 7.13 5.97 7.34
C LEU A 2 7.02 4.50 7.74
N GLU A 3 7.15 4.20 9.03
CA GLU A 3 7.04 2.83 9.57
C GLU A 3 5.66 2.21 9.33
N GLU A 4 4.59 2.99 9.47
CA GLU A 4 3.22 2.54 9.23
C GLU A 4 2.94 2.32 7.73
N ILE A 5 3.51 3.16 6.86
CA ILE A 5 3.47 2.97 5.41
C ILE A 5 4.23 1.70 5.04
N GLU A 6 5.46 1.53 5.50
CA GLU A 6 6.29 0.35 5.22
C GLU A 6 5.61 -0.94 5.68
N SER A 7 5.00 -0.91 6.88
CA SER A 7 4.24 -2.05 7.42
C SER A 7 3.04 -2.40 6.53
N ALA A 8 2.27 -1.40 6.09
CA ALA A 8 1.13 -1.60 5.20
C ALA A 8 1.55 -2.11 3.81
N VAL A 9 2.62 -1.55 3.23
CA VAL A 9 3.15 -1.98 1.93
C VAL A 9 3.70 -3.39 2.01
N THR A 10 4.43 -3.74 3.07
CA THR A 10 4.92 -5.10 3.32
C THR A 10 3.78 -6.11 3.45
N PHE A 11 2.68 -5.71 4.09
CA PHE A 11 1.49 -6.56 4.14
C PHE A 11 0.91 -6.80 2.74
N LEU A 12 0.77 -5.76 1.92
CA LEU A 12 0.26 -5.88 0.54
C LEU A 12 1.17 -6.71 -0.37
N THR A 13 2.49 -6.53 -0.28
CA THR A 13 3.45 -7.30 -1.10
C THR A 13 3.42 -8.79 -0.74
N ARG A 14 3.23 -9.12 0.53
CA ARG A 14 3.03 -10.52 0.99
C ARG A 14 1.74 -11.13 0.45
N LEU A 15 0.65 -10.36 0.39
CA LEU A 15 -0.61 -10.81 -0.21
C LEU A 15 -0.43 -11.13 -1.70
N ILE A 16 0.23 -10.23 -2.44
CA ILE A 16 0.55 -10.42 -3.86
C ILE A 16 1.42 -11.66 -4.04
N ALA A 17 2.50 -11.78 -3.27
CA ALA A 17 3.41 -12.94 -3.34
C ALA A 17 2.68 -14.27 -3.14
N LYS A 18 1.72 -14.32 -2.21
CA LYS A 18 0.92 -15.51 -1.91
C LYS A 18 -0.11 -15.83 -3.01
N SER A 19 -0.70 -14.82 -3.67
CA SER A 19 -1.67 -15.05 -4.75
C SER A 19 -1.06 -15.58 -6.05
N ASN A 20 0.27 -15.54 -6.19
CA ASN A 20 0.99 -15.96 -7.40
C ASN A 20 1.21 -17.46 -7.51
N GLU A 21 0.58 -18.28 -6.67
CA GLU A 21 0.65 -19.74 -6.77
C GLU A 21 -0.09 -20.29 -8.01
N SER A 22 -0.88 -19.48 -8.74
CA SER A 22 -1.84 -20.01 -9.72
C SER A 22 -1.86 -19.39 -11.12
N SER A 23 -1.30 -18.20 -11.38
CA SER A 23 -1.17 -17.66 -12.75
C SER A 23 -0.26 -16.44 -12.76
N ASP A 24 0.64 -16.38 -13.76
CA ASP A 24 1.69 -15.37 -13.98
C ASP A 24 2.82 -15.30 -12.93
N VAL A 25 4.06 -15.51 -13.40
CA VAL A 25 5.26 -15.45 -12.56
C VAL A 25 5.56 -13.99 -12.23
N ILE A 26 5.00 -13.47 -11.15
CA ILE A 26 5.46 -12.20 -10.59
C ILE A 26 6.84 -12.42 -9.98
N THR A 27 7.84 -11.78 -10.57
CA THR A 27 9.23 -11.88 -10.10
C THR A 27 9.41 -11.12 -8.79
N ARG A 28 10.38 -11.55 -7.98
CA ARG A 28 10.77 -10.83 -6.75
C ARG A 28 11.14 -9.37 -7.03
N GLU A 29 11.84 -9.12 -8.14
CA GLU A 29 12.20 -7.77 -8.56
C GLU A 29 10.97 -6.89 -8.84
N THR A 30 9.92 -7.45 -9.43
CA THR A 30 8.66 -6.74 -9.66
C THR A 30 7.99 -6.38 -8.33
N ILE A 31 7.97 -7.31 -7.37
CA ILE A 31 7.41 -7.06 -6.03
C ILE A 31 8.22 -5.98 -5.29
N ASP A 32 9.55 -6.03 -5.37
CA ASP A 32 10.42 -5.04 -4.73
C ASP A 32 10.25 -3.64 -5.37
N SER A 33 10.15 -3.58 -6.70
CA SER A 33 9.87 -2.34 -7.42
C SER A 33 8.51 -1.76 -7.06
N PHE A 34 7.47 -2.60 -7.01
CA PHE A 34 6.13 -2.23 -6.57
C PHE A 34 6.14 -1.69 -5.13
N SER A 35 6.82 -2.39 -4.21
CA SER A 35 6.95 -2.00 -2.80
C SER A 35 7.54 -0.59 -2.67
N ARG A 36 8.72 -0.36 -3.27
CA ARG A 36 9.40 0.94 -3.24
C ARG A 36 8.53 2.05 -3.83
N LYS A 37 7.89 1.79 -4.98
CA LYS A 37 7.07 2.80 -5.63
C LYS A 37 5.81 3.14 -4.82
N LEU A 38 5.20 2.13 -4.20
CA LEU A 38 4.02 2.34 -3.37
C LEU A 38 4.34 3.14 -2.11
N CYS A 39 5.46 2.85 -1.42
CA CYS A 39 5.92 3.68 -0.30
C CYS A 39 6.03 5.15 -0.69
N GLN A 40 6.75 5.44 -1.79
CA GLN A 40 6.93 6.81 -2.28
C GLN A 40 5.58 7.52 -2.54
N LEU A 41 4.64 6.84 -3.20
CA LEU A 41 3.33 7.41 -3.52
C LEU A 41 2.48 7.65 -2.27
N LEU A 42 2.52 6.75 -1.28
CA LEU A 42 1.78 6.91 -0.03
C LEU A 42 2.37 8.02 0.84
N GLU A 43 3.69 8.15 0.89
CA GLU A 43 4.38 9.25 1.58
C GLU A 43 3.98 10.61 1.00
N GLU A 44 3.98 10.73 -0.32
CA GLU A 44 3.55 11.95 -1.01
C GLU A 44 2.07 12.24 -0.75
N LYS A 45 1.20 11.24 -0.93
CA LYS A 45 -0.24 11.35 -0.70
C LYS A 45 -0.56 11.78 0.74
N PHE A 46 0.15 11.25 1.73
CA PHE A 46 -0.17 11.45 3.15
C PHE A 46 0.49 12.67 3.78
N ARG A 47 1.43 13.34 3.10
CA ARG A 47 2.23 14.48 3.62
C ARG A 47 1.43 15.53 4.41
N ASN A 48 0.25 15.91 3.91
CA ASN A 48 -0.62 16.92 4.56
C ASN A 48 -1.87 16.33 5.24
N HIS A 49 -1.94 15.00 5.33
CA HIS A 49 -3.07 14.25 5.86
C HIS A 49 -2.62 13.27 6.96
N TRP A 50 -1.48 13.53 7.61
CA TRP A 50 -0.97 12.78 8.75
C TRP A 50 -1.00 13.66 10.00
N PHE A 51 -1.74 13.23 11.02
CA PHE A 51 -1.94 14.00 12.26
C PHE A 51 -1.63 13.10 13.47
N PRO A 52 -0.38 13.03 13.95
CA PRO A 52 0.03 12.14 15.03
C PRO A 52 -0.78 12.33 16.33
N GLU A 53 -1.15 13.58 16.64
CA GLU A 53 -1.89 13.95 17.85
C GLU A 53 -3.39 13.61 17.71
N LYS A 54 -3.88 13.42 16.49
CA LYS A 54 -5.27 13.07 16.18
C LYS A 54 -5.31 11.98 15.11
N PRO A 55 -4.94 10.73 15.43
CA PRO A 55 -4.81 9.65 14.44
C PRO A 55 -6.07 9.42 13.59
N MET A 56 -7.25 9.64 14.20
CA MET A 56 -8.54 9.49 13.54
C MET A 56 -8.78 10.54 12.45
N LYS A 57 -8.12 11.71 12.52
CA LYS A 57 -8.23 12.76 11.50
C LYS A 57 -7.55 12.29 10.22
N GLY A 58 -8.26 12.36 9.10
CA GLY A 58 -7.74 11.94 7.79
C GLY A 58 -7.67 10.43 7.57
N GLN A 59 -8.16 9.60 8.49
CA GLN A 59 -8.12 8.14 8.36
C GLN A 59 -8.83 7.62 7.10
N ALA A 60 -9.97 8.20 6.72
CA ALA A 60 -10.70 7.82 5.52
C ALA A 60 -9.94 8.21 4.23
N PHE A 61 -9.23 9.33 4.25
CA PHE A 61 -8.36 9.75 3.14
C PHE A 61 -7.16 8.81 2.98
N ARG A 62 -6.61 8.32 4.11
CA ARG A 62 -5.50 7.36 4.13
C ARG A 62 -5.93 5.92 3.85
N CYS A 63 -7.22 5.63 3.91
CA CYS A 63 -7.76 4.29 3.65
C CYS A 63 -7.40 3.80 2.24
N ILE A 64 -6.87 2.58 2.15
CA ILE A 64 -6.59 1.87 0.90
C ILE A 64 -7.67 0.78 0.77
N ARG A 65 -8.48 0.88 -0.28
CA ARG A 65 -9.64 0.01 -0.48
C ARG A 65 -9.57 -0.68 -1.84
N PHE A 66 -9.75 -2.00 -1.84
CA PHE A 66 -9.93 -2.81 -3.04
C PHE A 66 -11.40 -3.25 -3.09
N ASN A 67 -12.12 -2.94 -4.17
CA ASN A 67 -13.45 -3.51 -4.42
C ASN A 67 -13.43 -4.23 -5.79
N GLU A 68 -14.14 -5.35 -5.89
CA GLU A 68 -14.30 -6.11 -7.16
C GLU A 68 -14.86 -5.26 -8.30
N ASN A 69 -15.68 -4.23 -7.98
CA ASN A 69 -16.36 -3.38 -8.95
C ASN A 69 -15.70 -2.00 -9.15
N SER A 70 -14.40 -1.84 -8.85
CA SER A 70 -13.71 -0.54 -9.00
C SER A 70 -13.32 -0.19 -10.45
N ARG A 71 -13.88 -0.87 -11.46
CA ARG A 71 -13.74 -0.47 -12.86
C ARG A 71 -14.86 0.51 -13.18
N ARG A 72 -14.59 1.81 -13.02
CA ARG A 72 -15.28 2.85 -13.77
C ARG A 72 -14.45 3.18 -14.99
#